data_AF-A0A7W0NUZ0-F1
#
_entry.id   AF-A0A7W0NUZ0-F1
#
_cell.length_a   1.000
_cell.length_b   1.000
_cell.length_c   1.000
_cell.angle_alpha   90.00
_cell.angle_beta   90.00
_cell.angle_gamma   90.00
#
_symmetry.space_group_name_H-M   'P 1'
#
loop_
_entity.id
_entity.type
_entity.pdbx_description
1 polymer ?
#
loop_
_entity_poly.entity_id
_entity_poly.type
_entity_poly.pdbx_seq_one_letter_code
_entity_poly.pdbx_strand_id
1 'polypeptide(L)'
;MSDKGQVISEAESPSLTLQDAQILTDAGFYWREPGGVKVLVCDPLERAGFVNGFSTRLGGVSPFPENSLNLAGFDEDSAENIAENRRRFLSAFDGDFRLATVWQVHGDAIKQVSVGDDIEMSDEKFDALVSDMENVLVGVKTADC
;
A
#
# COMPACT_ATOMS: atom_id res chain seq x y z
N MET A 1 40.18 28.60 -2.14
CA MET A 1 39.60 27.75 -3.20
C MET A 1 38.74 26.72 -2.48
N SER A 2 37.56 27.16 -2.05
CA SER A 2 36.29 27.04 -2.78
C SER A 2 35.56 25.77 -2.33
N ASP A 3 34.69 26.04 -1.35
CA ASP A 3 33.39 25.44 -1.08
C ASP A 3 32.74 24.77 -2.30
N LYS A 4 32.11 23.61 -2.06
CA LYS A 4 30.70 23.37 -2.39
C LYS A 4 30.22 22.05 -1.78
N GLY A 5 29.52 22.18 -0.67
CA GLY A 5 28.56 21.18 -0.21
C GLY A 5 27.54 20.88 -1.29
N GLN A 6 27.31 19.59 -1.54
CA GLN A 6 26.24 19.14 -2.40
C GLN A 6 24.95 19.14 -1.58
N VAL A 7 24.07 20.08 -1.93
CA VAL A 7 22.69 20.16 -1.41
C VAL A 7 21.98 18.89 -1.85
N ILE A 8 21.61 18.05 -0.88
CA ILE A 8 20.65 16.97 -1.04
C ILE A 8 19.29 17.60 -1.35
N SER A 9 18.74 17.32 -2.53
CA SER A 9 17.38 17.72 -2.87
C SER A 9 16.42 16.73 -2.18
N GLU A 10 15.78 17.19 -1.11
CA GLU A 10 14.57 16.55 -0.61
C GLU A 10 13.57 16.45 -1.76
N ALA A 11 13.10 15.25 -2.06
CA ALA A 11 12.02 15.06 -3.02
C ALA A 11 10.74 15.61 -2.38
N GLU A 12 10.44 16.89 -2.61
CA GLU A 12 9.14 17.46 -2.29
C GLU A 12 8.07 16.62 -2.99
N SER A 13 7.12 16.11 -2.20
CA SER A 13 5.91 15.50 -2.75
C SER A 13 5.20 16.54 -3.59
N PRO A 14 4.84 16.27 -4.86
CA PRO A 14 4.15 17.25 -5.68
C PRO A 14 2.86 17.65 -4.97
N SER A 15 2.72 18.94 -4.63
CA SER A 15 1.50 19.49 -4.05
C SER A 15 0.38 19.29 -5.07
N LEU A 16 -0.72 18.65 -4.67
CA LEU A 16 -1.91 18.54 -5.50
C LEU A 16 -2.35 19.93 -5.92
N THR A 17 -2.61 20.13 -7.20
CA THR A 17 -3.26 21.36 -7.63
C THR A 17 -4.71 21.36 -7.12
N LEU A 18 -5.31 22.54 -6.99
CA LEU A 18 -6.75 22.64 -6.66
C LEU A 18 -7.62 21.89 -7.68
N GLN A 19 -7.15 21.79 -8.92
CA GLN A 19 -7.82 21.06 -9.98
C GLN A 19 -7.73 19.53 -9.77
N ASP A 20 -6.58 19.01 -9.36
CA ASP A 20 -6.42 17.58 -9.04
C ASP A 20 -7.27 17.17 -7.84
N ALA A 21 -7.31 18.01 -6.80
CA ALA A 21 -8.14 17.77 -5.62
C ALA A 21 -9.64 17.74 -5.98
N GLN A 22 -10.08 18.61 -6.89
CA GLN A 22 -11.46 18.63 -7.37
C GLN A 22 -11.78 17.37 -8.19
N ILE A 23 -10.89 16.95 -9.10
CA ILE A 23 -11.07 15.74 -9.91
C ILE A 23 -11.25 14.50 -9.01
N LEU A 24 -10.41 14.35 -7.98
CA LEU A 24 -10.51 13.23 -7.06
C LEU A 24 -11.84 13.23 -6.30
N THR A 25 -12.24 14.39 -5.78
CA THR A 25 -13.50 14.56 -5.06
C THR A 25 -14.68 14.20 -5.95
N ASP A 26 -14.70 14.70 -7.19
CA ASP A 26 -15.77 14.43 -8.16
C ASP A 26 -15.81 12.94 -8.57
N ALA A 27 -14.65 12.28 -8.59
CA ALA A 27 -14.53 10.84 -8.84
C ALA A 27 -14.85 9.96 -7.62
N GLY A 28 -15.11 10.56 -6.44
CA GLY A 28 -15.40 9.81 -5.21
C GLY A 28 -14.15 9.24 -4.53
N PHE A 29 -13.01 9.92 -4.63
CA PHE A 29 -11.76 9.54 -3.98
C PHE A 29 -11.21 10.67 -3.10
N TYR A 30 -10.48 10.29 -2.05
CA TYR A 30 -9.76 11.23 -1.21
C TYR A 30 -8.44 10.62 -0.70
N TRP A 31 -7.53 11.49 -0.25
CA TRP A 31 -6.25 11.06 0.32
C TRP A 31 -6.35 10.91 1.84
N ARG A 32 -5.81 9.80 2.34
CA ARG A 32 -5.53 9.60 3.77
C ARG A 32 -4.03 9.55 3.98
N GLU A 33 -3.54 10.38 4.90
CA GLU A 33 -2.08 10.62 5.06
C GLU A 33 -1.55 10.47 6.51
N PRO A 34 -1.71 9.31 7.20
CA PRO A 34 -1.21 9.13 8.55
C PRO A 34 0.29 8.82 8.56
N GLY A 35 1.05 9.51 9.41
CA GLY A 35 2.46 9.20 9.63
C GLY A 35 3.34 9.26 8.37
N GLY A 36 2.94 10.03 7.35
CA GLY A 36 3.65 10.15 6.07
C GLY A 36 3.30 9.07 5.04
N VAL A 37 2.52 8.05 5.41
CA VAL A 37 1.95 7.09 4.45
C VAL A 37 0.85 7.78 3.68
N LYS A 38 0.84 7.69 2.35
CA LYS A 38 -0.21 8.27 1.52
C LYS A 38 -1.02 7.19 0.81
N VAL A 39 -2.31 7.11 1.12
CA VAL A 39 -3.26 6.11 0.59
C VAL A 39 -4.42 6.83 -0.10
N LEU A 40 -4.74 6.44 -1.33
CA LEU A 40 -5.94 6.89 -2.03
C LEU A 40 -7.12 6.00 -1.63
N VAL A 41 -8.20 6.59 -1.16
CA VAL A 41 -9.36 5.88 -0.64
C VAL A 41 -10.57 6.17 -1.51
N CYS A 42 -11.35 5.12 -1.81
CA CYS A 42 -12.64 5.23 -2.51
C CYS A 42 -13.76 5.43 -1.48
N ASP A 43 -14.31 6.63 -1.46
CA ASP A 43 -15.36 7.07 -0.53
C ASP A 43 -16.70 6.32 -0.73
N PRO A 44 -17.16 6.00 -1.96
CA PRO A 44 -18.30 5.11 -2.17
C PRO A 44 -18.18 3.72 -1.50
N LEU A 45 -16.99 3.11 -1.53
CA LEU A 45 -16.76 1.80 -0.90
C LEU A 45 -16.78 1.91 0.63
N GLU A 46 -16.16 2.95 1.20
CA GLU A 46 -16.20 3.17 2.65
C GLU A 46 -17.61 3.45 3.17
N ARG A 47 -18.39 4.27 2.46
CA ARG A 47 -19.80 4.50 2.81
C ARG A 47 -20.65 3.22 2.75
N ALA A 48 -20.26 2.26 1.93
CA ALA A 48 -20.88 0.94 1.87
C ALA A 48 -20.38 -0.02 2.96
N GLY A 49 -19.43 0.41 3.81
CA GLY A 49 -18.88 -0.37 4.92
C GLY A 49 -17.58 -1.12 4.58
N PHE A 50 -16.97 -0.88 3.41
CA PHE A 50 -15.74 -1.55 2.99
C PHE A 50 -14.52 -0.65 3.20
N VAL A 51 -13.63 -1.06 4.11
CA VAL A 51 -12.29 -0.48 4.22
C VAL A 51 -11.51 -0.80 2.95
N ASN A 52 -10.93 0.22 2.32
CA ASN A 52 -10.22 0.10 1.06
C ASN A 52 -9.10 1.15 0.96
N GLY A 53 -8.10 0.87 0.12
CA GLY A 53 -7.05 1.84 -0.13
C GLY A 53 -6.07 1.39 -1.21
N PHE A 54 -5.63 2.34 -2.02
CA PHE A 54 -4.54 2.19 -2.98
C PHE A 54 -3.31 2.89 -2.40
N SER A 55 -2.30 2.12 -2.02
CA SER A 55 -1.04 2.66 -1.48
C SER A 55 -0.28 3.43 -2.56
N THR A 56 0.37 4.53 -2.17
CA THR A 56 1.47 5.09 -2.96
C THR A 56 2.81 4.52 -2.47
N ARG A 57 3.91 4.91 -3.12
CA ARG A 57 5.26 4.60 -2.64
C ARG A 57 5.68 5.39 -1.40
N LEU A 58 4.92 6.39 -0.95
CA LEU A 58 5.39 7.33 0.07
C LEU A 58 5.15 6.80 1.49
N GLY A 59 6.08 7.12 2.41
CA GLY A 59 5.91 6.90 3.85
C GLY A 59 6.50 5.60 4.41
N GLY A 60 7.30 4.88 3.63
CA GLY A 60 7.92 3.65 4.08
C GLY A 60 9.34 3.80 4.62
N VAL A 61 10.05 2.67 4.68
CA VAL A 61 11.45 2.57 5.16
C VAL A 61 12.38 1.93 4.13
N SER A 62 11.85 1.46 3.00
CA SER A 62 12.65 0.78 1.98
C SER A 62 13.56 1.76 1.26
N PRO A 63 14.72 1.31 0.75
CA PRO A 63 15.68 2.18 0.08
C PRO A 63 15.35 2.47 -1.40
N PHE A 64 14.18 2.07 -1.93
CA PHE A 64 13.91 2.11 -3.38
C PHE A 64 12.72 2.96 -3.88
N PRO A 65 12.97 4.23 -4.23
CA PRO A 65 13.89 5.20 -3.64
C PRO A 65 13.77 5.27 -2.12
N GLU A 66 14.68 6.01 -1.50
CA GLU A 66 14.72 6.18 -0.05
C GLU A 66 13.34 6.48 0.56
N ASN A 67 13.05 5.84 1.69
CA ASN A 67 11.78 5.93 2.42
C ASN A 67 10.55 5.47 1.61
N SER A 68 10.73 4.49 0.71
CA SER A 68 9.62 3.92 -0.05
C SER A 68 8.82 2.90 0.76
N LEU A 69 7.50 2.90 0.55
CA LEU A 69 6.53 1.98 1.13
C LEU A 69 6.43 0.71 0.27
N ASN A 70 7.48 -0.11 0.27
CA ASN A 70 7.45 -1.40 -0.41
C ASN A 70 6.68 -2.43 0.44
N LEU A 71 5.60 -2.99 -0.10
CA LEU A 71 4.72 -3.92 0.63
C LEU A 71 5.02 -5.40 0.37
N ALA A 72 5.94 -5.72 -0.55
CA ALA A 72 6.37 -7.09 -0.86
C ALA A 72 7.69 -7.14 -1.64
N GLY A 73 8.16 -8.35 -1.96
CA GLY A 73 9.34 -8.58 -2.80
C GLY A 73 10.44 -9.24 -1.99
N PHE A 74 10.43 -10.58 -1.97
CA PHE A 74 11.29 -11.40 -1.10
C PHE A 74 12.79 -11.32 -1.41
N ASP A 75 13.17 -10.77 -2.57
CA ASP A 75 14.57 -10.64 -2.98
C ASP A 75 15.01 -9.18 -3.20
N GLU A 76 14.06 -8.24 -3.18
CA GLU A 76 14.33 -6.83 -3.46
C GLU A 76 14.51 -6.01 -2.19
N ASP A 77 13.95 -6.45 -1.06
CA ASP A 77 13.99 -5.73 0.21
C ASP A 77 14.11 -6.68 1.41
N SER A 78 14.51 -6.16 2.57
CA SER A 78 14.62 -7.00 3.77
C SER A 78 13.23 -7.33 4.33
N ALA A 79 13.13 -8.50 4.97
CA ALA A 79 11.89 -8.92 5.62
C ALA A 79 11.43 -7.91 6.69
N GLU A 80 12.38 -7.27 7.39
CA GLU A 80 12.12 -6.23 8.37
C GLU A 80 11.51 -4.98 7.74
N ASN A 81 12.02 -4.54 6.59
CA ASN A 81 11.47 -3.38 5.86
C ASN A 81 10.05 -3.68 5.37
N ILE A 82 9.82 -4.87 4.80
CA ILE A 82 8.48 -5.29 4.37
C ILE A 82 7.51 -5.33 5.56
N ALA A 83 7.92 -5.91 6.70
CA ALA A 83 7.08 -5.97 7.89
C ALA A 83 6.74 -4.57 8.43
N GLU A 84 7.72 -3.66 8.50
CA GLU A 84 7.50 -2.29 8.93
C GLU A 84 6.61 -1.50 7.97
N ASN A 85 6.81 -1.64 6.66
CA ASN A 85 5.97 -0.98 5.67
C ASN A 85 4.52 -1.49 5.71
N ARG A 86 4.31 -2.80 5.88
CA ARG A 86 2.95 -3.35 6.07
C ARG A 86 2.30 -2.79 7.33
N ARG A 87 3.04 -2.70 8.44
CA ARG A 87 2.55 -2.08 9.69
C ARG A 87 2.17 -0.61 9.47
N ARG A 88 3.01 0.17 8.79
CA ARG A 88 2.72 1.57 8.46
C ARG A 88 1.51 1.72 7.55
N PHE A 89 1.41 0.91 6.50
CA PHE A 89 0.26 0.90 5.61
C PHE A 89 -1.03 0.59 6.37
N LEU A 90 -1.03 -0.43 7.23
CA LEU A 90 -2.19 -0.80 8.03
C LEU A 90 -2.60 0.28 9.04
N SER A 91 -1.65 1.10 9.52
CA SER A 91 -1.97 2.26 10.39
C SER A 91 -2.80 3.34 9.69
N ALA A 92 -2.99 3.25 8.37
CA ALA A 92 -3.91 4.11 7.64
C ALA A 92 -5.37 3.71 7.78
N PHE A 93 -5.71 2.64 8.48
CA PHE A 93 -7.09 2.20 8.63
C PHE A 93 -7.48 2.12 10.11
N ASP A 94 -8.70 2.55 10.42
CA ASP A 94 -9.24 2.50 11.78
C ASP A 94 -9.62 1.05 12.13
N GLY A 95 -8.74 0.34 12.82
CA GLY A 95 -8.97 -1.02 13.26
C GLY A 95 -7.68 -1.83 13.35
N ASP A 96 -7.77 -3.02 13.94
CA ASP A 96 -6.66 -3.98 13.99
C ASP A 96 -6.70 -4.88 12.75
N PHE A 97 -6.35 -4.30 11.60
CA PHE A 97 -6.37 -5.00 10.33
C PHE A 97 -5.13 -5.85 10.11
N ARG A 98 -5.33 -7.00 9.45
CA ARG A 98 -4.24 -7.80 8.87
C ARG A 98 -4.30 -7.76 7.34
N LEU A 99 -3.16 -7.87 6.67
CA LEU A 99 -3.06 -7.82 5.20
C LEU A 99 -2.65 -9.17 4.62
N ALA A 100 -3.56 -9.82 3.89
CA ALA A 100 -3.31 -11.04 3.13
C ALA A 100 -2.89 -10.70 1.68
N THR A 101 -1.85 -11.38 1.18
CA THR A 101 -1.32 -11.22 -0.18
C THR A 101 -0.84 -12.57 -0.71
N VAL A 102 -0.78 -12.73 -2.03
CA VAL A 102 -0.34 -13.99 -2.69
C VAL A 102 0.93 -13.81 -3.53
N TRP A 103 1.58 -14.91 -3.93
CA TRP A 103 2.59 -14.88 -4.97
C TRP A 103 1.90 -14.77 -6.35
N GLN A 104 1.95 -13.58 -6.96
CA GLN A 104 1.33 -13.32 -8.27
C GLN A 104 2.14 -13.94 -9.41
N VAL A 105 1.46 -14.57 -10.37
CA VAL A 105 2.06 -15.26 -11.52
C VAL A 105 1.41 -14.92 -12.86
N HIS A 106 0.58 -13.87 -12.89
CA HIS A 106 -0.20 -13.45 -14.06
C HIS A 106 -1.16 -14.56 -14.59
N GLY A 107 -1.71 -15.36 -13.68
CA GLY A 107 -2.77 -16.33 -13.95
C GLY A 107 -4.17 -15.80 -13.60
N ASP A 108 -5.11 -16.73 -13.48
CA ASP A 108 -6.53 -16.50 -13.17
C ASP A 108 -7.00 -17.19 -11.88
N ALA A 109 -6.07 -17.80 -11.14
CA ALA A 109 -6.38 -18.52 -9.92
C ALA A 109 -6.71 -17.56 -8.76
N ILE A 110 -7.70 -17.94 -7.96
CA ILE A 110 -8.22 -17.16 -6.83
C ILE A 110 -7.92 -17.90 -5.52
N LYS A 111 -7.28 -17.21 -4.56
CA LYS A 111 -7.13 -17.70 -3.18
C LYS A 111 -8.33 -17.31 -2.33
N GLN A 112 -8.93 -18.28 -1.65
CA GLN A 112 -9.89 -17.99 -0.59
C GLN A 112 -9.12 -17.81 0.74
N VAL A 113 -9.37 -16.71 1.43
CA VAL A 113 -8.80 -16.40 2.76
C VAL A 113 -9.93 -16.53 3.78
N SER A 114 -9.88 -17.60 4.58
CA SER A 114 -10.97 -18.02 5.48
C SER A 114 -10.50 -18.36 6.90
N VAL A 115 -9.20 -18.60 7.09
CA VAL A 115 -8.59 -18.83 8.40
C VAL A 115 -7.34 -17.98 8.60
N GLY A 116 -6.89 -17.84 9.85
CA GLY A 116 -5.74 -17.01 10.20
C GLY A 116 -4.45 -17.40 9.45
N ASP A 117 -4.25 -18.69 9.19
CA ASP A 117 -3.09 -19.21 8.46
C ASP A 117 -3.08 -18.76 6.99
N ASP A 118 -4.25 -18.48 6.39
CA ASP A 118 -4.36 -18.04 5.00
C ASP A 118 -3.81 -16.62 4.77
N ILE A 119 -3.71 -15.84 5.85
CA ILE A 119 -3.26 -14.43 5.85
C ILE A 119 -1.73 -14.33 5.78
N GLU A 120 -1.04 -15.33 6.31
CA GLU A 120 0.42 -15.35 6.35
C GLU A 120 1.00 -15.38 4.93
N MET A 121 2.19 -14.78 4.78
CA MET A 121 2.87 -14.84 3.50
C MET A 121 3.24 -16.28 3.16
N SER A 122 2.96 -16.69 1.92
CA SER A 122 3.21 -18.03 1.41
C SER A 122 3.65 -17.97 -0.04
N ASP A 123 4.29 -19.05 -0.51
CA ASP A 123 4.73 -19.20 -1.90
C ASP A 123 3.62 -19.73 -2.82
N GLU A 124 2.38 -19.77 -2.33
CA GLU A 124 1.23 -20.20 -3.12
C GLU A 124 0.91 -19.20 -4.23
N LYS A 125 0.64 -19.73 -5.43
CA LYS A 125 0.55 -18.97 -6.66
C LYS A 125 -0.90 -18.67 -7.02
N PHE A 126 -1.27 -17.40 -6.96
CA PHE A 126 -2.61 -16.89 -7.26
C PHE A 126 -2.51 -15.44 -7.73
N ASP A 127 -3.55 -14.94 -8.39
CA ASP A 127 -3.59 -13.55 -8.88
C ASP A 127 -4.80 -12.76 -8.38
N ALA A 128 -5.69 -13.41 -7.64
CA ALA A 128 -6.78 -12.77 -6.92
C ALA A 128 -6.97 -13.40 -5.54
N LEU A 129 -7.59 -12.66 -4.63
CA LEU A 129 -7.98 -13.13 -3.31
C LEU A 129 -9.43 -12.75 -3.03
N VAL A 130 -10.13 -13.57 -2.25
CA VAL A 130 -11.45 -13.27 -1.69
C VAL A 130 -11.49 -13.64 -0.22
N SER A 131 -12.22 -12.86 0.59
CA SER A 131 -12.40 -13.14 2.02
C SER A 131 -13.74 -12.60 2.52
N ASP A 132 -14.31 -13.28 3.50
CA ASP A 132 -15.43 -12.85 4.33
C ASP A 132 -15.03 -12.61 5.79
N MET A 133 -13.73 -12.68 6.10
CA MET A 133 -13.20 -12.50 7.44
C MET A 133 -13.25 -11.03 7.88
N GLU A 134 -13.68 -10.80 9.11
CA GLU A 134 -13.58 -9.48 9.74
C GLU A 134 -12.12 -9.06 9.94
N ASN A 135 -11.83 -7.77 9.78
CA ASN A 135 -10.51 -7.17 10.00
C ASN A 135 -9.38 -7.76 9.14
N VAL A 136 -9.70 -8.33 7.98
CA VAL A 136 -8.72 -8.79 6.99
C VAL A 136 -8.86 -7.98 5.70
N LEU A 137 -7.77 -7.33 5.30
CA LEU A 137 -7.63 -6.75 3.98
C LEU A 137 -6.99 -7.78 3.05
N VAL A 138 -7.56 -7.95 1.87
CA VAL A 138 -6.92 -8.69 0.77
C VAL A 138 -6.26 -7.72 -0.18
N GLY A 139 -5.02 -8.00 -0.58
CA GLY A 139 -4.22 -7.10 -1.40
C GLY A 139 -3.64 -7.77 -2.66
N VAL A 140 -3.80 -7.09 -3.79
CA VAL A 140 -3.06 -7.36 -5.02
C VAL A 140 -1.94 -6.32 -5.17
N LYS A 141 -0.80 -6.74 -5.72
CA LYS A 141 0.37 -5.90 -5.90
C LYS A 141 0.53 -5.54 -7.37
N THR A 142 0.88 -4.29 -7.63
CA THR A 142 0.99 -3.74 -8.98
C THR A 142 2.13 -2.73 -9.03
N ALA A 143 2.94 -2.76 -10.09
CA ALA A 143 3.94 -1.74 -10.40
C ALA A 143 4.13 -1.73 -11.93
N ASP A 144 3.03 -1.41 -12.62
CA ASP A 144 2.65 -1.90 -13.96
C ASP A 144 2.15 -3.36 -13.92
N CYS A 145 1.20 -3.72 -14.78
CA CYS A 145 0.61 -5.07 -14.87
C CYS A 145 0.66 -5.60 -16.30
#